data_AF-A0A8R1E0E9-F1
#
_entry.id   AF-A0A8R1E0E9-F1
#
_cell.length_a   1.000
_cell.length_b   1.000
_cell.length_c   1.000
_cell.angle_alpha   90.00
_cell.angle_beta   90.00
_cell.angle_gamma   90.00
#
_symmetry.space_group_name_H-M   'P 1'
#
loop_
_entity.id
_entity.type
_entity.pdbx_description
1 polymer ?
#
loop_
_entity_poly.entity_id
_entity_poly.type
_entity_poly.pdbx_seq_one_letter_code
_entity_poly.pdbx_strand_id
1 'polypeptide(L)'
;MCVTLFPNLPGSTFVVRGCLESVLRHAYREDTQLHSDGCYLLRSLPMFPNTVPMDYVVCTCHGDYCNNIDMPNVVEKPYSFAGSGILKLAYSDDERSLQIATSVCSREALWATSLIISIYSVCFLGL
;
A
#
# COMPACT_ATOMS: atom_id res chain seq x y z
N MET A 1 -12.67 -6.65 10.78
CA MET A 1 -12.00 -5.60 9.99
C MET A 1 -12.75 -5.39 8.69
N CYS A 2 -13.09 -4.14 8.36
CA CYS A 2 -13.75 -3.81 7.11
C CYS A 2 -12.73 -3.51 6.02
N VAL A 3 -13.12 -3.71 4.77
CA VAL A 3 -12.30 -3.47 3.60
C VAL A 3 -13.11 -2.81 2.49
N THR A 4 -12.43 -1.95 1.73
CA THR A 4 -12.88 -1.41 0.45
C THR A 4 -11.82 -1.69 -0.60
N LEU A 5 -12.22 -2.23 -1.74
CA LEU A 5 -11.34 -2.58 -2.84
C LEU A 5 -11.78 -1.84 -4.11
N PHE A 6 -10.80 -1.19 -4.74
CA PHE A 6 -10.94 -0.46 -5.99
C PHE A 6 -9.95 -1.04 -7.02
N PRO A 7 -10.36 -1.26 -8.28
CA PRO A 7 -9.41 -1.52 -9.35
C PRO A 7 -8.56 -0.26 -9.62
N ASN A 8 -7.24 -0.42 -9.69
CA ASN A 8 -6.33 0.66 -10.05
C ASN A 8 -6.28 0.84 -11.58
N LEU A 9 -7.43 1.17 -12.18
CA LEU A 9 -7.61 1.28 -13.63
C LEU A 9 -8.34 2.58 -13.98
N PRO A 10 -7.83 3.38 -14.95
CA PRO A 10 -8.50 4.59 -15.39
C PRO A 10 -9.92 4.32 -15.89
N GLY A 11 -10.87 5.17 -15.48
CA GLY A 11 -12.26 5.07 -15.92
C GLY A 11 -13.05 3.91 -15.33
N SER A 12 -12.48 3.16 -14.38
CA SER A 12 -13.27 2.19 -13.62
C SER A 12 -14.30 2.88 -12.74
N THR A 13 -15.41 2.19 -12.47
CA THR A 13 -16.53 2.64 -11.59
C THR A 13 -16.88 1.63 -10.51
N PHE A 14 -16.14 0.51 -10.45
CA PHE A 14 -16.46 -0.62 -9.61
C PHE A 14 -15.80 -0.52 -8.24
N VAL A 15 -16.58 -0.72 -7.17
CA VAL A 15 -16.12 -0.71 -5.78
C VAL A 15 -16.67 -1.94 -5.06
N VAL A 16 -15.81 -2.66 -4.35
CA VAL A 16 -16.21 -3.78 -3.48
C VAL A 16 -16.01 -3.38 -2.03
N ARG A 17 -17.03 -3.60 -1.20
CA ARG A 17 -17.01 -3.34 0.23
C ARG A 17 -17.38 -4.61 0.98
N GLY A 18 -16.74 -4.87 2.11
CA GLY A 18 -17.08 -6.03 2.94
C GLY A 18 -16.10 -6.25 4.09
N CYS A 19 -16.03 -7.49 4.55
CA CYS A 19 -15.03 -7.93 5.52
C CYS A 19 -13.74 -8.34 4.81
N LEU A 20 -12.58 -8.08 5.42
CA LEU A 20 -11.26 -8.45 4.89
C LEU A 20 -11.22 -9.92 4.45
N GLU A 21 -11.72 -10.80 5.32
CA GLU A 21 -11.77 -12.25 5.13
C GLU A 21 -12.71 -12.69 4.00
N SER A 22 -13.69 -11.89 3.62
CA SER A 22 -14.64 -12.23 2.55
C SER A 22 -14.17 -11.73 1.19
N VAL A 23 -13.51 -10.58 1.16
CA VAL A 23 -13.14 -9.91 -0.10
C VAL A 23 -11.78 -10.35 -0.61
N LEU A 24 -10.76 -10.48 0.25
CA LEU A 24 -9.41 -10.84 -0.19
C LEU A 24 -9.23 -12.36 -0.29
N ARG A 25 -8.27 -12.82 -1.10
CA ARG A 25 -7.85 -14.24 -1.15
C ARG A 25 -7.01 -14.60 0.06
N HIS A 26 -6.96 -15.89 0.41
CA HIS A 26 -6.26 -16.41 1.59
C HIS A 26 -4.83 -15.87 1.76
N ALA A 27 -4.02 -15.83 0.70
CA ALA A 27 -2.65 -15.28 0.75
C ALA A 27 -2.58 -13.82 1.25
N TYR A 28 -3.59 -13.01 0.95
CA TYR A 28 -3.69 -11.62 1.44
C TYR A 28 -4.44 -11.52 2.78
N ARG A 29 -5.23 -12.53 3.15
CA ARG A 29 -5.90 -12.55 4.46
C ARG A 29 -4.92 -12.73 5.61
N GLU A 30 -3.84 -13.48 5.38
CA GLU A 30 -2.83 -13.77 6.41
C GLU A 30 -1.73 -12.71 6.48
N ASP A 31 -1.72 -11.75 5.54
CA ASP A 31 -0.71 -10.70 5.55
C ASP A 31 -1.01 -9.66 6.65
N THR A 32 -0.11 -9.62 7.63
CA THR A 32 -0.24 -8.74 8.81
C THR A 32 -0.23 -7.24 8.46
N GLN A 33 0.30 -6.83 7.30
CA GLN A 33 0.25 -5.42 6.89
C GLN A 33 -1.20 -4.97 6.67
N LEU A 34 -2.02 -5.85 6.11
CA LEU A 34 -3.43 -5.58 5.80
C LEU A 34 -4.35 -5.67 7.02
N HIS A 35 -3.81 -6.01 8.19
CA HIS A 35 -4.53 -6.01 9.47
C HIS A 35 -4.42 -4.68 10.21
N SER A 36 -3.76 -3.69 9.60
CA SER A 36 -3.65 -2.33 10.13
C SER A 36 -4.37 -1.31 9.24
N ASP A 37 -5.04 -0.34 9.88
CA ASP A 37 -5.79 0.70 9.18
C ASP A 37 -4.91 1.44 8.16
N GLY A 38 -5.47 1.64 6.97
CA GLY A 38 -4.78 2.31 5.87
C GLY A 38 -5.14 1.75 4.51
N CYS A 39 -4.54 2.36 3.49
CA CYS A 39 -4.71 1.97 2.09
C CYS A 39 -3.41 1.35 1.55
N TYR A 40 -3.58 0.38 0.66
CA TYR A 40 -2.51 -0.45 0.12
C TYR A 40 -2.76 -0.68 -1.37
N LEU A 41 -1.71 -0.67 -2.17
CA LEU A 41 -1.75 -1.16 -3.54
C LEU A 41 -1.39 -2.64 -3.52
N LEU A 42 -2.27 -3.49 -4.02
CA LEU A 42 -2.11 -4.93 -4.11
C LEU A 42 -2.03 -5.35 -5.57
N ARG A 43 -1.09 -6.24 -5.88
CA ARG A 43 -1.07 -6.94 -7.17
C ARG A 43 -1.87 -8.23 -7.08
N SER A 44 -2.77 -8.49 -8.03
CA SER A 44 -3.48 -9.77 -8.05
C SER A 44 -2.52 -10.93 -8.28
N LEU A 45 -2.81 -12.07 -7.65
CA LEU A 45 -2.17 -13.32 -8.04
C LEU A 45 -2.74 -13.76 -9.40
N PRO A 46 -1.89 -14.14 -10.38
CA PRO A 46 -2.37 -14.63 -11.66
C PRO A 46 -3.20 -15.90 -11.43
N MET A 47 -4.39 -15.96 -12.04
CA MET A 47 -5.28 -17.12 -11.92
C MET A 47 -4.83 -18.28 -12.82
N PHE A 48 -4.18 -17.95 -13.94
CA PHE A 48 -3.52 -18.89 -14.85
C PHE A 48 -2.15 -18.35 -15.28
N PRO A 49 -1.20 -19.21 -15.72
CA PRO A 49 0.15 -18.79 -16.10
C PRO A 49 0.23 -17.64 -17.11
N ASN A 50 -0.79 -17.51 -17.97
CA ASN A 50 -0.82 -16.51 -19.05
C ASN A 50 -1.74 -15.31 -18.73
N THR A 51 -2.17 -15.15 -17.48
CA THR A 51 -3.01 -14.01 -17.08
C THR A 51 -2.16 -12.85 -16.58
N VAL A 52 -2.43 -11.66 -17.12
CA VAL A 52 -1.79 -10.43 -16.67
C VAL A 52 -2.35 -10.09 -15.29
N PRO A 53 -1.50 -9.89 -14.26
CA PRO A 53 -1.97 -9.51 -12.95
C PRO A 53 -2.52 -8.07 -12.98
N MET A 54 -3.59 -7.84 -12.23
CA MET A 54 -4.25 -6.55 -12.09
C MET A 54 -3.87 -5.92 -10.76
N ASP A 55 -3.66 -4.61 -10.74
CA ASP A 55 -3.36 -3.88 -9.51
C ASP A 55 -4.68 -3.31 -8.92
N TYR A 56 -4.82 -3.38 -7.60
CA TYR A 56 -5.99 -2.94 -6.84
C TYR A 56 -5.57 -2.05 -5.68
N VAL A 57 -6.34 -1.01 -5.40
CA VAL A 57 -6.24 -0.27 -4.14
C VAL A 57 -7.17 -0.94 -3.13
N VAL A 58 -6.63 -1.28 -1.97
CA VAL A 58 -7.35 -1.88 -0.86
C VAL A 58 -7.18 -1.01 0.36
N CYS A 59 -8.29 -0.48 0.88
CA CYS A 59 -8.31 0.27 2.12
C CYS A 59 -8.98 -0.56 3.22
N THR A 60 -8.36 -0.62 4.38
CA THR A 60 -8.82 -1.39 5.53
C THR A 60 -9.02 -0.47 6.72
N CYS A 61 -10.03 -0.77 7.53
CA CYS A 61 -10.36 0.03 8.71
C CYS A 61 -11.00 -0.82 9.81
N HIS A 62 -10.85 -0.36 11.06
CA HIS A 62 -11.55 -0.92 12.21
C HIS A 62 -12.81 -0.11 12.57
N GLY A 63 -13.85 -0.83 12.99
CA GLY A 63 -15.14 -0.26 13.37
C GLY A 63 -16.26 -0.59 12.38
N ASP A 64 -17.50 -0.33 12.80
CA ASP A 64 -18.68 -0.63 11.99
C ASP A 64 -18.84 0.42 10.88
N TYR A 65 -19.05 -0.05 9.65
CA TYR A 65 -19.32 0.79 8.47
C TYR A 65 -18.26 1.87 8.17
N CYS A 66 -17.01 1.69 8.64
CA CYS A 66 -15.91 2.63 8.40
C CYS A 66 -15.40 2.64 6.94
N ASN A 67 -15.84 1.69 6.12
CA ASN A 67 -15.33 1.44 4.77
C ASN A 67 -16.08 2.22 3.67
N ASN A 68 -16.71 3.33 4.03
CA ASN A 68 -17.40 4.24 3.12
C ASN A 68 -16.45 5.26 2.48
N ILE A 69 -15.40 4.75 1.86
CA ILE A 69 -14.40 5.57 1.16
C ILE A 69 -14.84 5.74 -0.30
N ASP A 70 -14.72 6.97 -0.81
CA ASP A 70 -14.91 7.30 -2.22
C ASP A 70 -13.78 6.70 -3.06
N MET A 71 -14.05 6.44 -4.34
CA MET A 71 -13.01 5.89 -5.20
C MET A 71 -11.86 6.89 -5.39
N PRO A 72 -10.63 6.52 -5.04
CA PRO A 72 -9.47 7.39 -5.19
C PRO A 72 -9.05 7.49 -6.66
N ASN A 73 -8.22 8.49 -6.96
CA ASN A 73 -7.54 8.56 -8.24
C ASN A 73 -6.61 7.35 -8.43
N VAL A 74 -6.35 7.02 -9.69
CA VAL A 74 -5.44 5.94 -10.07
C VAL A 74 -4.04 6.25 -9.52
N VAL A 75 -3.44 5.28 -8.83
CA VAL A 75 -2.05 5.35 -8.41
C VAL A 75 -1.19 5.20 -9.66
N GLU A 76 -0.50 6.27 -10.03
CA GLU A 76 0.31 6.31 -11.24
C GLU A 76 1.59 5.50 -11.13
N LYS A 77 2.03 4.95 -12.26
CA LYS A 77 3.31 4.26 -12.40
C LYS A 77 4.45 5.30 -12.54
N PRO A 78 5.70 4.96 -12.19
CA PRO A 78 6.22 3.63 -11.87
C PRO A 78 6.14 3.25 -10.38
N TYR A 79 5.82 1.99 -10.12
CA TYR A 79 5.98 1.33 -8.82
C TYR A 79 6.37 -0.13 -9.01
N SER A 80 7.09 -0.70 -8.04
CA SER A 80 7.55 -2.09 -8.06
C SER A 80 7.25 -2.77 -6.73
N PHE A 81 6.78 -4.01 -6.79
CA PHE A 81 6.51 -4.82 -5.60
C PHE A 81 7.77 -5.56 -5.19
N ALA A 82 8.23 -5.35 -3.95
CA ALA A 82 9.43 -5.99 -3.39
C ALA A 82 9.23 -7.46 -2.97
N GLY A 83 8.30 -8.18 -3.61
CA GLY A 83 8.04 -9.61 -3.37
C GLY A 83 6.66 -9.93 -2.77
N SER A 84 6.15 -9.13 -1.83
CA SER A 84 4.86 -9.37 -1.16
C SER A 84 3.63 -9.10 -2.05
N GLY A 85 3.81 -8.36 -3.15
CA GLY A 85 2.69 -7.87 -3.96
C GLY A 85 1.85 -6.81 -3.25
N ILE A 86 2.33 -6.24 -2.13
CA ILE A 86 1.65 -5.20 -1.34
C ILE A 86 2.56 -3.97 -1.22
N LEU A 87 2.01 -2.78 -1.43
CA LEU A 87 2.67 -1.50 -1.17
C LEU A 87 1.75 -0.61 -0.32
N LYS A 88 2.27 -0.07 0.79
CA LYS A 88 1.51 0.89 1.59
C LYS A 88 1.35 2.22 0.85
N LEU A 89 0.16 2.79 0.91
CA LEU A 89 -0.16 4.08 0.30
C LEU A 89 -0.29 5.16 1.39
N ALA A 90 0.16 6.36 1.07
CA ALA A 90 -0.11 7.57 1.82
C ALA A 90 -1.36 8.24 1.23
N TYR A 91 -2.27 8.68 2.10
CA TYR A 91 -3.45 9.44 1.73
C TYR A 91 -3.11 10.94 1.78
N SER A 92 -3.32 11.65 0.67
CA SER A 92 -3.23 13.10 0.63
C SER A 92 -4.64 13.69 0.63
N ASP A 93 -4.99 14.43 1.68
CA ASP A 93 -6.30 15.06 1.85
C ASP A 93 -6.60 16.11 0.76
N ASP A 94 -5.57 16.74 0.20
CA ASP A 94 -5.71 17.87 -0.72
C ASP A 94 -6.23 17.47 -2.12
N GLU A 95 -6.15 16.19 -2.50
CA GLU A 95 -6.48 15.75 -3.88
C GLU A 95 -7.21 14.39 -3.99
N ARG A 96 -7.61 13.77 -2.86
CA ARG A 96 -8.08 12.37 -2.83
C ARG A 96 -7.10 11.41 -3.55
N SER A 97 -5.83 11.78 -3.57
CA SER A 97 -4.78 11.08 -4.28
C SER A 97 -4.07 10.15 -3.31
N LEU A 98 -3.95 8.89 -3.73
CA LEU A 98 -3.14 7.90 -3.04
C LEU A 98 -1.80 7.84 -3.74
N GLN A 99 -0.72 7.97 -2.96
CA GLN A 99 0.64 7.87 -3.47
C GLN A 99 1.37 6.75 -2.74
N ILE A 100 2.40 6.18 -3.37
CA ILE A 100 3.26 5.22 -2.68
C ILE A 100 3.84 5.90 -1.45
N ALA A 101 3.65 5.30 -0.27
CA ALA A 101 4.25 5.82 0.95
C ALA A 101 5.78 5.72 0.80
N THR A 102 6.43 6.84 0.49
CA THR A 102 7.88 6.91 0.55
C THR A 102 8.27 7.00 2.02
N SER A 103 9.02 6.04 2.52
CA SER A 103 9.75 6.26 3.76
C SER A 103 10.78 7.34 3.47
N VAL A 104 10.46 8.59 3.79
CA VAL A 104 11.44 9.67 3.79
C VAL A 104 12.47 9.30 4.85
N CYS A 105 13.59 8.72 4.40
CA CYS A 105 14.78 8.62 5.21
C CYS A 105 15.27 10.07 5.35
N SER A 106 14.87 10.74 6.41
CA SER A 106 15.34 12.08 6.74
C SER A 106 16.84 12.01 6.98
N ARG A 107 17.63 12.34 5.95
CA ARG A 107 18.99 12.82 6.13
C ARG A 107 18.89 14.19 6.80
N GLU A 108 18.86 14.22 8.12
CA GLU A 108 19.33 15.41 8.81
C GLU A 108 20.83 15.52 8.55
N ALA A 109 21.18 16.29 7.51
CA ALA A 109 22.54 16.69 7.25
C ALA A 109 22.88 17.93 8.10
N LEU A 110 23.74 17.69 9.08
CA LEU A 110 24.89 18.51 9.47
C LEU A 110 24.62 19.95 9.90
N TRP A 111 24.69 20.23 11.21
CA TRP A 111 25.53 21.31 11.76
C TRP A 111 25.91 21.00 13.22
N ALA A 112 27.11 20.45 13.47
CA ALA A 112 27.98 20.76 14.62
C ALA A 112 29.19 19.80 14.71
N THR A 113 30.29 20.28 14.15
CA THR A 113 31.68 20.18 14.66
C THR A 113 32.17 18.88 15.31
N SER A 114 33.13 18.27 14.61
CA SER A 114 34.36 17.65 15.14
C SER A 114 34.23 16.48 16.11
N LEU A 115 34.23 15.25 15.59
CA LEU A 115 35.20 14.22 15.98
C LEU A 115 35.09 12.99 15.05
N ILE A 116 36.25 12.54 14.60
CA ILE A 116 36.47 11.37 13.76
C ILE A 116 35.92 10.12 14.49
N ILE A 117 34.90 9.45 13.94
CA ILE A 117 34.73 7.99 13.98
C ILE A 117 34.02 7.59 12.68
N SER A 118 34.69 6.78 11.86
CA SER A 118 34.04 6.04 10.76
C SER A 118 32.97 5.13 11.33
N ILE A 119 31.70 5.36 10.99
CA ILE A 119 30.65 4.36 11.13
C ILE A 119 30.07 4.13 9.74
N TYR A 120 30.40 2.98 9.15
CA TYR A 120 29.69 2.42 8.01
C TYR A 120 28.24 2.22 8.42
N SER A 121 27.33 3.12 8.01
CA SER A 121 25.91 2.93 8.22
C SER A 121 25.38 2.01 7.11
N VAL A 122 25.29 0.72 7.45
CA VAL A 122 24.69 -0.31 6.60
C VAL A 122 23.17 -0.12 6.64
N CYS A 123 22.57 0.24 5.50
CA CYS A 123 21.14 0.05 5.29
C CYS A 123 20.86 -1.45 5.27
N PHE A 124 20.45 -2.01 6.41
CA PHE A 124 19.98 -3.38 6.49
C PHE A 124 18.50 -3.42 6.12
N LEU A 125 18.18 -4.07 4.99
CA LEU A 125 16.85 -4.57 4.67
C LEU A 125 16.37 -5.44 5.84
N GLY A 126 15.22 -5.09 6.43
CA GLY A 126 14.49 -5.97 7.33
C GLY A 126 13.49 -6.80 6.53
N LEU A 127 13.66 -8.12 6.63
CA LEU A 127 12.81 -9.19 6.12
C LEU A 127 11.30 -8.99 6.36
#